data_AF-A0A2V5S6Z4-F1
#
_entry.id   AF-A0A2V5S6Z4-F1
#
_cell.length_a   1.000
_cell.length_b   1.000
_cell.length_c   1.000
_cell.angle_alpha   90.00
_cell.angle_beta   90.00
_cell.angle_gamma   90.00
#
_symmetry.space_group_name_H-M   'P 1'
#
loop_
_entity.id
_entity.type
_entity.pdbx_description
1 polymer ?
#
loop_
_entity_poly.entity_id
_entity_poly.type
_entity_poly.pdbx_seq_one_letter_code
_entity_poly.pdbx_strand_id
1 'polypeptide(L)' 'MLEKIIRDFVMIWTTVDPISTLAVFAGLTASLSAAERRGVARRGIFYAAIILVVAVVLGQIILDAMGIRLLSLSKSQVAS' A
#
# COMPACT_ATOMS: atom_id res chain seq x y z
N MET A 1 0.19 -23.72 -6.74
CA MET A 1 -0.97 -22.88 -6.31
C MET A 1 -0.77 -22.36 -4.90
N LEU A 2 -0.72 -23.22 -3.88
CA LEU A 2 -0.54 -22.81 -2.46
C LEU A 2 0.76 -22.03 -2.21
N GLU A 3 1.90 -22.49 -2.76
CA GLU A 3 3.19 -21.80 -2.60
C GLU A 3 3.15 -20.37 -3.15
N LYS A 4 2.49 -20.15 -4.30
CA LYS A 4 2.32 -18.83 -4.89
C LYS A 4 1.52 -17.91 -3.97
N ILE A 5 0.41 -18.41 -3.42
CA ILE A 5 -0.44 -17.66 -2.49
C ILE A 5 0.35 -17.26 -1.24
N ILE A 6 1.14 -18.20 -0.67
CA ILE A 6 1.97 -17.92 0.50
C ILE A 6 3.03 -16.86 0.17
N ARG A 7 3.71 -16.98 -0.97
CA ARG A 7 4.73 -16.02 -1.41
C ARG A 7 4.14 -14.61 -1.60
N ASP A 8 3.03 -14.51 -2.31
CA ASP A 8 2.34 -13.24 -2.55
C ASP A 8 1.85 -12.62 -1.23
N PHE A 9 1.33 -13.44 -0.32
CA PHE A 9 0.94 -13.02 1.03
C PHE A 9 2.13 -12.49 1.83
N VAL A 10 3.22 -13.24 1.91
CA VAL A 10 4.42 -12.85 2.67
C VAL A 10 5.03 -11.58 2.08
N MET A 11 5.01 -11.41 0.76
CA MET A 11 5.47 -10.18 0.10
C MET A 11 4.64 -8.98 0.57
N ILE A 12 3.30 -9.03 0.42
CA ILE A 12 2.42 -7.94 0.84
C ILE A 12 2.53 -7.68 2.35
N TRP A 13 2.57 -8.75 3.17
CA TRP A 13 2.75 -8.64 4.61
C TRP A 13 4.03 -7.90 4.99
N THR A 14 5.14 -8.25 4.34
CA THR A 14 6.44 -7.64 4.59
C THR A 14 6.48 -6.18 4.10
N THR A 15 5.87 -5.88 2.96
CA THR A 15 5.80 -4.52 2.42
C THR A 15 4.95 -3.59 3.27
N VAL A 16 3.83 -4.07 3.81
CA VAL A 16 2.94 -3.26 4.66
C VAL A 16 3.51 -3.09 6.08
N ASP A 17 4.36 -4.02 6.53
CA ASP A 17 4.90 -4.06 7.89
C ASP A 17 3.83 -3.78 8.98
N PRO A 18 2.82 -4.67 9.09
CA PRO A 18 1.67 -4.44 9.96
C PRO A 18 2.07 -4.42 11.45
N ILE A 19 3.13 -5.14 11.82
CA ILE A 19 3.57 -5.25 13.22
C ILE A 19 4.15 -3.92 13.69
N SER A 20 5.07 -3.33 12.91
CA SER A 20 5.66 -2.03 13.22
C SER A 20 4.59 -0.93 13.26
N THR A 21 3.72 -0.90 12.25
CA THR A 21 2.63 0.08 12.17
C THR A 21 1.68 -0.01 13.36
N LEU A 22 1.33 -1.23 13.79
CA LEU A 22 0.49 -1.45 14.97
C LEU A 22 1.19 -0.99 16.26
N ALA A 23 2.48 -1.29 16.42
CA ALA A 23 3.26 -0.88 17.59
C ALA A 23 3.35 0.65 17.69
N VAL A 24 3.62 1.35 16.58
CA VAL A 24 3.63 2.81 16.52
C VAL A 24 2.26 3.38 16.87
N PHE A 25 1.18 2.86 16.28
CA PHE A 25 -0.18 3.30 16.60
C PHE A 25 -0.52 3.06 18.08
N ALA A 26 -0.18 1.89 18.63
CA ALA A 26 -0.40 1.57 20.03
C ALA A 26 0.35 2.51 20.97
N GLY A 27 1.62 2.81 20.68
CA GLY A 27 2.43 3.77 21.45
C GLY A 27 1.87 5.18 21.40
N LEU A 28 1.51 5.67 20.21
CA LEU A 28 0.96 7.03 20.02
C LEU A 28 -0.44 7.21 20.62
N THR A 29 -1.19 6.12 20.81
CA THR A 29 -2.57 6.16 21.32
C THR A 29 -2.73 5.61 22.74
N ALA A 30 -1.63 5.27 23.42
CA ALA A 30 -1.65 4.60 24.73
C ALA A 30 -2.32 5.44 25.83
N SER A 31 -2.22 6.77 25.78
CA SER A 31 -2.79 7.70 26.75
C SER A 31 -4.23 8.13 26.43
N LEU A 32 -4.80 7.69 25.29
CA LEU A 32 -6.11 8.12 24.82
C LEU A 32 -7.22 7.21 25.32
N SER A 33 -8.42 7.76 25.54
CA SER A 33 -9.61 6.96 25.77
C SER A 33 -9.98 6.12 24.53
N ALA A 34 -10.78 5.07 24.72
CA ALA A 34 -11.23 4.22 23.61
C ALA A 34 -12.04 4.99 22.54
N ALA A 35 -12.72 6.08 22.92
CA ALA A 35 -13.44 6.93 21.97
C ALA A 35 -12.46 7.75 21.11
N GLU A 36 -11.47 8.39 21.74
CA GLU A 36 -10.44 9.18 21.06
C GLU A 36 -9.56 8.32 20.16
N ARG A 37 -9.13 7.15 20.64
CA ARG A 37 -8.31 6.20 19.86
C ARG A 37 -9.01 5.77 18.57
N ARG A 38 -10.33 5.55 18.59
CA ARG A 38 -11.12 5.26 17.38
C ARG A 38 -11.19 6.46 16.44
N GLY A 39 -11.26 7.68 16.97
CA GLY A 39 -11.18 8.91 16.19
C GLY A 39 -9.83 9.05 15.48
N VAL A 40 -8.73 8.80 16.18
CA VAL A 40 -7.37 8.80 15.61
C VAL A 40 -7.23 7.73 14.53
N ALA A 41 -7.72 6.50 14.77
CA ALA A 41 -7.70 5.43 13.78
C ALA A 41 -8.40 5.82 12.47
N ARG A 42 -9.60 6.41 12.55
CA ARG A 42 -10.35 6.86 11.34
C ARG A 42 -9.59 7.93 10.57
N ARG A 43 -9.03 8.93 11.26
CA ARG A 43 -8.22 9.98 10.63
C ARG A 43 -6.95 9.40 10.00
N GLY A 44 -6.29 8.47 10.68
CA GLY A 44 -5.12 7.77 10.16
C GLY A 44 -5.42 7.01 8.87
N ILE A 45 -6.52 6.25 8.84
CA ILE A 45 -6.98 5.55 7.62
C ILE A 45 -7.26 6.55 6.49
N PHE A 46 -7.91 7.67 6.80
CA PHE A 46 -8.21 8.71 5.81
C PHE A 46 -6.94 9.32 5.22
N TYR A 47 -5.95 9.68 6.06
CA TYR A 47 -4.67 10.19 5.59
C TYR A 47 -3.90 9.15 4.76
N ALA A 48 -3.88 7.89 5.19
CA ALA A 48 -3.25 6.81 4.43
C ALA A 48 -3.89 6.64 3.05
N ALA A 49 -5.22 6.69 2.96
CA ALA A 49 -5.93 6.61 1.68
C ALA A 49 -5.56 7.76 0.73
N ILE A 50 -5.48 9.00 1.24
CA ILE A 50 -5.05 10.15 0.44
C ILE A 50 -3.62 9.97 -0.04
N ILE A 51 -2.70 9.58 0.85
CA ILE A 51 -1.29 9.35 0.51
C ILE A 51 -1.17 8.28 -0.58
N LEU A 52 -1.91 7.17 -0.47
CA LEU A 52 -1.93 6.11 -1.48
C LEU A 52 -2.43 6.61 -2.83
N VAL A 53 -3.53 7.38 -2.86
CA VAL A 53 -4.07 7.94 -4.11
C VAL A 53 -3.05 8.88 -4.76
N VAL A 54 -2.44 9.77 -3.98
CA VAL A 54 -1.41 10.70 -4.48
C VAL A 54 -0.20 9.93 -5.00
N ALA A 55 0.26 8.91 -4.27
CA ALA A 55 1.39 8.08 -4.68
C ALA A 55 1.11 7.34 -6.00
N VAL A 56 -0.10 6.80 -6.18
CA VAL A 56 -0.50 6.13 -7.43
C VAL A 56 -0.51 7.13 -8.60
N VAL A 57 -1.12 8.30 -8.41
CA VAL A 57 -1.20 9.33 -9.46
C VAL A 57 0.19 9.86 -9.84
N LEU A 58 1.01 10.22 -8.84
CA LEU A 58 2.37 10.72 -9.08
C LEU A 58 3.29 9.63 -9.65
N GLY A 59 3.18 8.40 -9.14
CA GLY A 59 3.92 7.26 -9.65
C GLY A 59 3.64 7.05 -11.13
N GLN A 60 2.37 7.15 -11.54
CA GLN A 60 2.00 7.04 -12.95
C GLN A 60 2.62 8.13 -13.81
N ILE A 61 2.59 9.39 -13.35
CA ILE A 61 3.20 10.52 -14.08
C ILE A 61 4.71 10.29 -14.27
N ILE A 62 5.40 9.84 -13.23
CA ILE A 62 6.85 9.57 -13.27
C ILE A 62 7.14 8.43 -14.26
N LEU A 63 6.40 7.33 -14.19
CA LEU A 63 6.57 6.18 -15.07
C LEU A 63 6.34 6.56 -16.54
N ASP A 64 5.28 7.33 -16.82
CA ASP A 64 4.98 7.83 -18.16
C ASP A 64 6.11 8.76 -18.67
N ALA A 65 6.66 9.61 -17.81
CA ALA A 65 7.79 10.49 -18.15
C ALA A 65 9.09 9.72 -18.46
N MET A 66 9.30 8.56 -17.84
CA MET A 66 10.43 7.68 -18.13
C MET A 66 10.25 6.86 -19.42
N GLY A 67 9.12 7.03 -20.14
CA GLY A 67 8.78 6.20 -21.29
C GLY A 67 8.39 4.77 -20.91
N ILE A 68 8.37 4.46 -19.61
CA ILE A 68 7.84 3.22 -19.06
C ILE A 68 6.35 3.46 -18.86
N ARG A 69 5.60 3.55 -19.96
CA ARG A 69 4.16 3.28 -19.86
C ARG A 69 4.05 1.91 -19.20
N LEU A 70 3.14 1.74 -18.25
CA LEU A 70 2.76 0.43 -17.70
C LEU A 70 2.20 -0.45 -18.84
N LEU A 71 3.07 -0.91 -19.75
CA LEU A 71 2.80 -1.84 -20.83
C LEU A 71 2.77 -3.25 -20.23
N SER A 72 1.83 -3.48 -19.32
CA SER A 72 1.48 -4.86 -18.95
C SER A 72 0.45 -5.47 -19.91
N LEU A 73 -0.02 -4.72 -20.92
CA LEU A 73 -1.09 -5.17 -21.83
C LEU A 73 -0.88 -4.69 -23.28
N SER A 74 0.14 -5.21 -23.98
CA SER A 74 0.29 -5.32 -25.46
C SER A 74 1.76 -5.69 -25.75
N LYS A 75 2.19 -6.89 -26.16
CA LYS A 75 1.57 -7.95 -26.97
C LYS A 75 2.19 -9.31 -26.61
N SER A 76 1.34 -10.30 -26.33
CA SER A 76 1.57 -11.63 -26.89
C SER A 76 1.44 -11.55 -28.41
N GLN A 77 2.20 -12.37 -29.15
CA GLN A 77 2.15 -12.51 -30.62
C GLN A 77 2.92 -11.45 -31.43
N VAL A 78 4.26 -11.57 -31.47
CA VAL A 78 4.99 -11.52 -32.75
C VAL A 78 5.95 -12.70 -32.76
N ALA A 79 5.37 -13.90 -32.88
CA ALA A 79 6.00 -14.97 -33.63
C ALA A 79 5.54 -14.80 -35.07
N SER A 80 6.43 -14.34 -35.94
CA SER A 80 6.49 -14.67 -37.36
C SER A 80 7.83 -14.18 -37.90
#